data_AF-A0A2U3P9Y0-F1
#
_entry.id   AF-A0A2U3P9Y0-F1
#
_cell.length_a   1.000
_cell.length_b   1.000
_cell.length_c   1.000
_cell.angle_alpha   90.00
_cell.angle_beta   90.00
_cell.angle_gamma   90.00
#
_symmetry.space_group_name_H-M   'P 1'
#
loop_
_entity.id
_entity.type
_entity.pdbx_description
1 polymer ?
#
loop_
_entity_poly.entity_id
_entity_poly.type
_entity_poly.pdbx_seq_one_letter_code
_entity_poly.pdbx_strand_id
1 'polypeptide(L)'
;MRIIGIALAPAIAAGAAVLAMPQASARPVPGYPPCNNQPSFDYLIWERRPRLMDSAFEIGDTGPHCTSSLDGWAASQPTGTGYCSKIALSSDNPGYDTEARPAAPLRKVIEAVGDC
;
A
#
# COMPACT_ATOMS: atom_id res chain seq x y z
N MET A 1 39.11 -10.79 57.38
CA MET A 1 40.18 -10.47 56.42
C MET A 1 39.58 -10.66 55.03
N ARG A 2 39.38 -9.56 54.29
CA ARG A 2 38.56 -9.47 53.07
C ARG A 2 39.32 -10.01 51.87
N ILE A 3 38.67 -10.88 51.08
CA ILE A 3 39.08 -11.24 49.72
C ILE A 3 37.95 -10.81 48.80
N ILE A 4 38.35 -10.39 47.60
CA ILE A 4 37.70 -10.56 46.29
C ILE A 4 37.70 -9.22 45.54
N GLY A 5 38.56 -9.17 44.53
CA GLY A 5 38.71 -8.07 43.60
C GLY A 5 37.48 -7.90 42.71
N ILE A 6 37.27 -6.67 42.28
CA ILE A 6 36.26 -6.32 41.29
C ILE A 6 37.04 -5.76 40.09
N ALA A 7 37.06 -6.56 39.02
CA ALA A 7 37.56 -6.14 37.73
C ALA A 7 36.66 -5.05 37.15
N LEU A 8 37.25 -3.95 36.67
CA LEU A 8 36.56 -2.96 35.86
C LEU A 8 36.25 -3.57 34.49
N ALA A 9 34.97 -3.79 34.20
CA ALA A 9 34.50 -4.03 32.83
C ALA A 9 34.32 -2.67 32.12
N PRO A 10 34.75 -2.53 30.85
CA PRO A 10 34.47 -1.34 30.06
C PRO A 10 32.99 -1.35 29.61
N ALA A 11 32.30 -0.24 29.83
CA ALA A 11 30.97 0.00 29.30
C ALA A 11 31.05 0.17 27.78
N ILE A 12 30.59 -0.84 27.03
CA ILE A 12 30.39 -0.72 25.60
C ILE A 12 29.07 0.03 25.39
N ALA A 13 29.16 1.33 25.15
CA ALA A 13 28.03 2.12 24.66
C ALA A 13 27.79 1.74 23.19
N ALA A 14 26.82 0.84 22.96
CA ALA A 14 26.31 0.55 21.63
C ALA A 14 25.46 1.75 21.17
N GLY A 15 26.11 2.72 20.50
CA GLY A 15 25.40 3.75 19.77
C GLY A 15 24.63 3.13 18.61
N ALA A 16 23.30 3.16 18.67
CA ALA A 16 22.46 2.82 17.54
C ALA A 16 22.69 3.85 16.43
N ALA A 17 23.49 3.49 15.43
CA ALA A 17 23.59 4.25 14.19
C ALA A 17 22.25 4.16 13.46
N VAL A 18 21.44 5.21 13.56
CA VAL A 18 20.28 5.38 12.70
C VAL A 18 20.83 5.54 11.29
N LEU A 19 20.73 4.48 10.47
CA LEU A 19 20.95 4.58 9.04
C LEU A 19 19.85 5.49 8.49
N ALA A 20 20.16 6.78 8.38
CA ALA A 20 19.34 7.71 7.61
C ALA A 20 19.29 7.17 6.18
N MET A 21 18.16 6.58 5.82
CA MET A 21 17.89 6.25 4.42
C MET A 21 18.02 7.57 3.64
N PRO A 22 18.77 7.61 2.52
CA PRO A 22 18.78 8.80 1.69
C PRO A 22 17.33 9.03 1.25
N GLN A 23 16.72 10.09 1.75
CA GLN A 23 15.50 10.61 1.16
C GLN A 23 15.87 10.91 -0.28
N ALA A 24 15.42 10.08 -1.22
CA ALA A 24 15.51 10.36 -2.63
C ALA A 24 14.76 11.68 -2.82
N SER A 25 15.53 12.77 -2.89
CA SER A 25 15.00 14.08 -3.21
C SER A 25 14.55 13.97 -4.65
N ALA A 26 13.26 13.69 -4.84
CA ALA A 26 12.63 13.69 -6.15
C ALA A 26 12.78 15.11 -6.68
N ARG A 27 13.77 15.32 -7.56
CA ARG A 27 13.89 16.58 -8.29
C ARG A 27 12.57 16.78 -9.03
N PRO A 28 11.93 17.96 -8.92
CA PRO A 28 10.75 18.26 -9.72
C PRO A 28 11.07 18.02 -11.19
N VAL A 29 10.28 17.19 -11.87
CA VAL A 29 10.39 17.03 -13.32
C VAL A 29 9.96 18.36 -13.95
N PRO A 30 10.82 19.06 -14.70
CA PRO A 30 10.47 20.34 -15.29
C PRO A 30 9.20 20.22 -16.15
N GLY A 31 8.19 21.03 -15.84
CA GLY A 31 6.90 21.03 -16.55
C GLY A 31 5.73 20.38 -15.80
N TYR A 32 5.95 19.75 -14.63
CA TYR A 32 4.87 19.14 -13.85
C TYR A 32 4.70 19.79 -12.46
N PRO A 33 3.47 20.06 -12.01
CA PRO A 33 3.23 20.46 -10.64
C PRO A 33 3.73 19.40 -9.66
N PRO A 34 4.14 19.78 -8.43
CA PRO A 34 4.49 18.80 -7.41
C PRO A 34 3.29 17.88 -7.11
N CYS A 35 3.55 16.66 -6.64
CA CYS A 35 2.52 15.62 -6.48
C CYS A 35 1.34 16.01 -5.58
N ASN A 36 1.54 16.94 -4.64
CA ASN A 36 0.48 17.48 -3.79
C ASN A 36 -0.53 18.39 -4.53
N ASN A 37 -0.24 18.77 -5.77
CA ASN A 37 -1.06 19.69 -6.58
C ASN A 37 -1.56 19.02 -7.88
N GLN A 38 -1.41 17.70 -8.01
CA GLN A 38 -1.93 16.94 -9.14
C GLN A 38 -3.42 16.63 -8.93
N PRO A 39 -4.22 16.52 -10.00
CA PRO A 39 -5.56 15.95 -9.90
C PRO A 39 -5.49 14.56 -9.28
N SER A 40 -6.26 14.34 -8.22
CA SER A 40 -6.46 13.03 -7.62
C SER A 40 -7.67 12.34 -8.25
N PHE A 41 -7.65 11.01 -8.23
CA PHE A 41 -8.79 10.18 -8.59
C PHE A 41 -8.77 8.94 -7.70
N ASP A 42 -9.89 8.25 -7.62
CA ASP A 42 -10.04 7.11 -6.71
C ASP A 42 -10.19 5.80 -7.48
N TYR A 43 -9.61 4.74 -6.92
CA TYR A 43 -9.84 3.37 -7.32
C TYR A 43 -10.77 2.69 -6.33
N LEU A 44 -11.60 1.78 -6.85
CA LEU A 44 -12.28 0.77 -6.06
C LEU A 44 -11.48 -0.52 -6.11
N ILE A 45 -11.23 -1.09 -4.95
CA ILE A 45 -10.70 -2.44 -4.79
C ILE A 45 -11.83 -3.33 -4.31
N TRP A 46 -12.05 -4.43 -5.02
CA TRP A 46 -12.97 -5.49 -4.64
C TRP A 46 -12.18 -6.74 -4.31
N GLU A 47 -12.56 -7.42 -3.24
CA GLU A 47 -11.88 -8.61 -2.73
C GLU A 47 -12.87 -9.74 -2.47
N ARG A 48 -12.47 -10.92 -2.91
CA ARG A 48 -13.00 -12.21 -2.45
C ARG A 48 -11.95 -12.89 -1.59
N ARG A 49 -12.41 -13.42 -0.45
CA ARG A 49 -11.59 -14.25 0.44
C ARG A 49 -12.36 -15.53 0.80
N PRO A 50 -11.69 -16.68 0.91
CA PRO A 50 -12.35 -17.93 1.28
C PRO A 50 -13.10 -17.80 2.61
N ARG A 51 -14.38 -18.22 2.60
CA ARG A 51 -15.27 -18.24 3.78
C ARG A 51 -15.69 -16.86 4.32
N LEU A 52 -15.42 -15.79 3.59
CA LEU A 52 -15.89 -14.44 3.91
C LEU A 52 -16.79 -13.93 2.79
N MET A 53 -17.64 -12.95 3.09
CA MET A 53 -18.42 -12.25 2.07
C MET A 53 -17.47 -11.38 1.23
N ASP A 54 -17.74 -11.29 -0.07
CA ASP A 54 -17.03 -10.37 -0.96
C ASP A 54 -17.14 -8.93 -0.39
N SER A 55 -16.04 -8.19 -0.41
CA SER A 55 -15.92 -6.85 0.17
C SER A 55 -15.31 -5.86 -0.82
N ALA A 56 -15.50 -4.57 -0.59
CA ALA A 56 -14.85 -3.54 -1.38
C ALA A 56 -14.44 -2.35 -0.52
N PHE A 57 -13.49 -1.56 -1.00
CA PHE A 57 -13.04 -0.31 -0.40
C PHE A 57 -12.48 0.63 -1.47
N GLU A 58 -12.40 1.92 -1.14
CA GLU A 58 -11.88 2.96 -2.02
C GLU A 58 -10.48 3.39 -1.57
N ILE A 59 -9.60 3.64 -2.54
CA ILE A 59 -8.28 4.23 -2.32
C ILE A 59 -8.08 5.41 -3.26
N GLY A 60 -7.50 6.50 -2.75
CA GLY A 60 -7.11 7.64 -3.57
C GLY A 60 -5.76 7.43 -4.24
N ASP A 61 -5.62 7.91 -5.48
CA ASP A 61 -4.38 7.95 -6.22
C ASP A 61 -4.07 9.37 -6.72
N THR A 62 -2.79 9.63 -6.94
CA THR A 62 -2.30 10.87 -7.54
C THR A 62 -1.90 10.59 -8.98
N GLY A 63 -2.16 11.54 -9.89
CA GLY A 63 -1.96 11.38 -11.34
C GLY A 63 -0.60 10.80 -11.80
N PRO A 64 -0.47 10.49 -13.11
CA PRO A 64 0.60 9.63 -13.68
C PRO A 64 2.04 10.15 -13.54
N HIS A 65 2.22 11.35 -12.99
CA HIS A 65 3.53 11.96 -12.71
C HIS A 65 4.00 11.74 -11.27
N CYS A 66 3.23 10.96 -10.52
CA CYS A 66 3.50 10.50 -9.16
C CYS A 66 3.54 8.97 -9.16
N THR A 67 4.10 8.37 -8.11
CA THR A 67 4.02 6.93 -7.91
C THR A 67 2.55 6.55 -7.82
N SER A 68 2.09 5.73 -8.77
CA SER A 68 0.68 5.33 -8.82
C SER A 68 0.42 4.31 -7.73
N SER A 69 -0.78 4.33 -7.18
CA SER A 69 -1.28 3.29 -6.29
C SER A 69 -1.35 1.91 -6.96
N LEU A 70 -1.29 1.85 -8.31
CA LEU A 70 -1.14 0.59 -9.06
C LEU A 70 0.29 0.04 -9.04
N ASP A 71 1.31 0.87 -8.79
CA ASP A 71 2.71 0.44 -8.78
C ASP A 71 2.95 -0.55 -7.63
N GLY A 72 3.10 -1.83 -7.96
CA GLY A 72 3.29 -2.91 -6.99
C GLY A 72 1.99 -3.41 -6.34
N TRP A 73 0.83 -2.87 -6.70
CA TRP A 73 -0.47 -3.30 -6.15
C TRP A 73 -0.68 -4.80 -6.35
N ALA A 74 -0.52 -5.28 -7.58
CA ALA A 74 -0.76 -6.68 -7.93
C ALA A 74 0.13 -7.65 -7.12
N ALA A 75 1.40 -7.28 -6.92
CA ALA A 75 2.35 -8.08 -6.15
C ALA A 75 2.02 -8.13 -4.64
N SER A 76 1.23 -7.18 -4.13
CA SER A 76 0.80 -7.13 -2.72
C SER A 76 -0.51 -7.88 -2.44
N GLN A 77 -1.23 -8.32 -3.48
CA GLN A 77 -2.52 -8.97 -3.31
C GLN A 77 -2.37 -10.40 -2.75
N PRO A 78 -3.31 -10.86 -1.90
CA PRO A 78 -3.34 -12.25 -1.48
C PRO A 78 -3.59 -13.16 -2.68
N THR A 79 -2.87 -14.28 -2.73
CA THR A 79 -2.97 -15.29 -3.79
C THR A 79 -3.32 -16.66 -3.20
N GLY A 80 -3.76 -17.58 -4.06
CA GLY A 80 -4.18 -18.92 -3.68
C GLY A 80 -5.68 -19.16 -3.93
N THR A 81 -6.10 -20.41 -3.80
CA THR A 81 -7.46 -20.84 -4.15
C THR A 81 -8.53 -20.04 -3.42
N GLY A 82 -9.48 -19.51 -4.19
CA GLY A 82 -10.61 -18.73 -3.66
C GLY A 82 -10.28 -17.30 -3.21
N TYR A 83 -9.06 -16.81 -3.39
CA TYR A 83 -8.74 -15.38 -3.29
C TYR A 83 -8.87 -14.74 -4.67
N CYS A 84 -9.49 -13.57 -4.74
CA CYS A 84 -9.54 -12.76 -5.96
C CYS A 84 -9.60 -11.29 -5.59
N SER A 85 -8.65 -10.50 -6.07
CA SER A 85 -8.66 -9.03 -5.94
C SER A 85 -8.84 -8.40 -7.30
N LYS A 86 -9.70 -7.40 -7.40
CA LYS A 86 -9.96 -6.64 -8.62
C LYS A 86 -9.87 -5.15 -8.33
N ILE A 87 -9.29 -4.38 -9.24
CA ILE A 87 -9.22 -2.92 -9.13
C ILE A 87 -9.84 -2.27 -10.37
N ALA A 88 -10.57 -1.17 -10.16
CA ALA A 88 -11.18 -0.37 -11.22
C ALA A 88 -11.21 1.10 -10.80
N LEU A 89 -11.34 2.03 -11.76
CA LEU A 89 -11.59 3.43 -11.44
C LEU A 89 -12.98 3.60 -10.80
N SER A 90 -13.08 4.42 -9.75
CA SER A 90 -14.35 4.76 -9.11
C SER A 90 -15.29 5.48 -10.08
N SER A 91 -14.73 6.34 -10.95
CA SER A 91 -15.49 7.05 -12.01
C SER A 91 -16.16 6.13 -13.04
N ASP A 92 -15.66 4.90 -13.20
CA ASP A 92 -16.23 3.87 -14.08
C ASP A 92 -17.35 3.05 -13.40
N ASN A 93 -17.54 3.26 -12.10
CA ASN A 93 -18.49 2.56 -11.23
C ASN A 93 -19.37 3.58 -10.47
N PRO A 94 -20.15 4.42 -11.17
CA PRO A 94 -20.93 5.47 -10.52
C PRO A 94 -21.98 4.88 -9.58
N GLY A 95 -22.02 5.39 -8.34
CA GLY A 95 -22.97 4.96 -7.30
C GLY A 95 -22.64 3.62 -6.65
N TYR A 96 -21.41 3.13 -6.78
CA TYR A 96 -20.96 1.91 -6.12
C TYR A 96 -20.97 2.08 -4.59
N ASP A 97 -21.50 1.08 -3.87
CA ASP A 97 -21.57 1.05 -2.41
C ASP A 97 -20.46 0.14 -1.85
N THR A 98 -19.42 0.75 -1.26
CA THR A 98 -18.31 0.01 -0.64
C THR A 98 -18.70 -0.70 0.66
N GLU A 99 -19.82 -0.32 1.28
CA GLU A 99 -20.30 -0.92 2.53
C GLU A 99 -21.24 -2.10 2.30
N ALA A 100 -21.66 -2.36 1.06
CA ALA A 100 -22.49 -3.51 0.71
C ALA A 100 -21.81 -4.83 1.10
N ARG A 101 -22.57 -5.75 1.72
CA ARG A 101 -22.12 -7.10 2.07
C ARG A 101 -23.16 -8.13 1.57
N PRO A 102 -22.87 -8.90 0.49
CA PRO A 102 -21.61 -8.91 -0.26
C PRO A 102 -21.48 -7.70 -1.19
N ALA A 103 -20.24 -7.27 -1.43
CA ALA A 103 -19.94 -6.21 -2.38
C ALA A 103 -20.18 -6.69 -3.83
N ALA A 104 -20.85 -5.87 -4.64
CA ALA A 104 -21.15 -6.21 -6.02
C ALA A 104 -19.87 -6.25 -6.89
N PRO A 105 -19.80 -7.04 -7.96
CA PRO A 105 -18.63 -7.04 -8.85
C PRO A 105 -18.36 -5.66 -9.48
N LEU A 106 -17.08 -5.31 -9.64
CA LEU A 106 -16.65 -4.08 -10.32
C LEU A 106 -16.89 -4.15 -11.84
N ARG A 107 -17.17 -3.00 -12.43
CA ARG A 107 -17.21 -2.76 -13.88
C ARG A 107 -15.85 -2.21 -14.32
N LYS A 108 -15.48 -2.50 -15.58
CA LYS A 108 -14.23 -2.02 -16.21
C LYS A 108 -13.00 -2.25 -15.34
N VAL A 109 -12.83 -3.51 -14.92
CA VAL A 109 -11.66 -3.95 -14.15
C VAL A 109 -10.39 -3.61 -14.94
N ILE A 110 -9.49 -2.89 -14.30
CA ILE A 110 -8.17 -2.54 -14.83
C ILE A 110 -7.25 -3.74 -14.69
N GLU A 111 -7.24 -4.35 -13.50
CA GLU A 111 -6.42 -5.51 -13.18
C GLU A 111 -7.13 -6.43 -12.19
N ALA A 112 -6.83 -7.72 -12.29
CA ALA A 112 -7.33 -8.77 -11.42
C ALA A 112 -6.18 -9.72 -11.01
N VAL A 113 -6.14 -10.12 -9.75
CA VAL A 113 -5.14 -11.04 -9.19
C VAL A 113 -5.82 -12.16 -8.43
N GLY A 114 -5.38 -13.40 -8.65
CA GLY A 114 -5.88 -14.60 -7.97
C GLY A 114 -6.80 -15.47 -8.82
N ASP A 115 -7.65 -16.24 -8.16
CA ASP A 115 -8.63 -17.18 -8.73
C ASP A 115 -9.92 -16.43 -9.08
N CYS A 116 -9.77 -15.50 -10.02
CA CYS A 116 -10.82 -14.72 -10.67
C CYS A 116 -11.19 -15.36 -12.02
#